data_AF-A0AA46TBH9-F1
#
_entry.id   AF-A0AA46TBH9-F1
#
_cell.length_a   1.000
_cell.length_b   1.000
_cell.length_c   1.000
_cell.angle_alpha   90.00
_cell.angle_beta   90.00
_cell.angle_gamma   90.00
#
_symmetry.space_group_name_H-M   'P 1'
#
loop_
_entity.id
_entity.type
_entity.pdbx_description
1 polymer ?
#
loop_
_entity_poly.entity_id
_entity_poly.type
_entity_poly.pdbx_seq_one_letter_code
_entity_poly.pdbx_strand_id
1 'polypeptide(L)'
;MIRIVPFLFLWPLAVLAQSTSPGAAPIASTTPVSVSYENVLKCFPELKDDALAFKVNLTKLKEIADDKFVTIRSQLRQRKVNYLNADKEEMNLILKYQQVSLKKQKVELSVQTIAHDGVLTELALTKNQRTNPKQEIINNFLLNGTIKSDVYSYLDTKPNGMSASYKRNFREVIEYNLEGSTHKRSLSCSNEPQLGIICTCSKKP
;
A
#
# COMPACT_ATOMS: atom_id res chain seq x y z
N MET A 1 -37.11 -44.61 -32.31
CA MET A 1 -38.24 -44.39 -33.23
C MET A 1 -38.63 -42.92 -33.18
N ILE A 2 -38.52 -42.27 -34.33
CA ILE A 2 -38.75 -40.84 -34.57
C ILE A 2 -40.25 -40.59 -34.65
N ARG A 3 -40.76 -39.53 -34.01
CA ARG A 3 -42.06 -38.93 -34.34
C ARG A 3 -41.91 -37.42 -34.46
N ILE A 4 -41.92 -36.99 -35.72
CA ILE A 4 -42.16 -35.63 -36.18
C ILE A 4 -43.66 -35.53 -36.46
N VAL A 5 -44.33 -34.50 -35.96
CA VAL A 5 -45.53 -33.93 -36.61
C VAL A 5 -45.47 -32.40 -36.44
N PRO A 6 -45.63 -31.61 -37.52
CA PRO A 6 -45.52 -30.17 -37.54
C PRO A 6 -46.89 -29.52 -37.28
N PHE A 7 -46.92 -28.29 -36.76
CA PHE A 7 -48.05 -27.40 -37.02
C PHE A 7 -47.58 -25.96 -37.19
N LEU A 8 -47.63 -25.54 -38.45
CA LEU A 8 -47.61 -24.17 -38.92
C LEU A 8 -48.91 -23.48 -38.51
N PHE A 9 -48.82 -22.27 -37.96
CA PHE A 9 -49.88 -21.28 -38.14
C PHE A 9 -49.26 -19.90 -38.37
N LEU A 10 -49.50 -19.37 -39.56
CA LEU A 10 -49.23 -18.02 -40.00
C LEU A 10 -50.33 -17.06 -39.49
N TRP A 11 -49.90 -15.94 -38.89
CA TRP A 11 -50.27 -14.52 -39.14
C TRP A 11 -51.74 -14.06 -38.92
N PRO A 12 -51.96 -12.83 -38.38
CA PRO A 12 -51.62 -11.59 -39.12
C PRO A 12 -50.94 -10.48 -38.32
N LEU A 13 -50.36 -9.56 -39.11
CA LEU A 13 -49.88 -8.25 -38.71
C LEU A 13 -50.91 -7.46 -37.90
N ALA A 14 -50.43 -6.78 -36.85
CA ALA A 14 -50.93 -5.47 -36.48
C ALA A 14 -49.74 -4.50 -36.39
N VAL A 15 -49.92 -3.37 -37.06
CA VAL A 15 -48.98 -2.31 -37.37
C VAL A 15 -49.17 -1.15 -36.38
N LEU A 16 -48.05 -0.59 -35.94
CA LEU A 16 -47.83 0.72 -35.27
C LEU A 16 -48.60 1.09 -33.98
N ALA A 17 -47.83 1.31 -32.91
CA ALA A 17 -47.80 2.61 -32.24
C ALA A 17 -46.41 2.86 -31.64
N GLN A 18 -45.63 3.72 -32.29
CA GLN A 18 -44.48 4.39 -31.68
C GLN A 18 -45.02 5.40 -30.67
N SER A 19 -44.92 5.12 -29.38
CA SER A 19 -44.91 6.17 -28.36
C SER A 19 -43.44 6.52 -28.07
N THR A 20 -42.97 7.59 -28.71
CA THR A 20 -41.76 8.29 -28.34
C THR A 20 -41.90 8.81 -26.91
N SER A 21 -41.39 8.07 -25.95
CA SER A 21 -41.11 8.59 -24.61
C SER A 21 -39.88 9.52 -24.71
N PRO A 22 -39.98 10.78 -24.26
CA PRO A 22 -38.86 11.70 -24.27
C PRO A 22 -37.78 11.22 -23.31
N GLY A 23 -36.53 11.33 -23.76
CA GLY A 23 -35.33 10.80 -23.11
C GLY A 23 -35.31 10.94 -21.60
N ALA A 24 -35.30 9.78 -20.92
CA ALA A 24 -34.54 9.67 -19.70
C ALA A 24 -33.07 9.82 -20.09
N ALA A 25 -32.50 10.99 -19.80
CA ALA A 25 -31.06 11.14 -19.71
C ALA A 25 -30.50 9.96 -18.90
N PRO A 26 -29.35 9.37 -19.27
CA PRO A 26 -28.72 8.41 -18.40
C PRO A 26 -28.48 9.16 -17.08
N ILE A 27 -29.19 8.75 -16.03
CA ILE A 27 -28.83 9.13 -14.68
C ILE A 27 -27.42 8.60 -14.56
N ALA A 28 -26.44 9.50 -14.64
CA ALA A 28 -25.05 9.17 -14.37
C ALA A 28 -25.09 8.51 -13.00
N SER A 29 -24.94 7.19 -12.96
CA SER A 29 -24.77 6.49 -11.70
C SER A 29 -23.44 7.00 -11.19
N THR A 30 -23.47 8.08 -10.42
CA THR A 30 -22.32 8.59 -9.70
C THR A 30 -21.98 7.49 -8.72
N THR A 31 -21.12 6.57 -9.17
CA THR A 31 -20.53 5.54 -8.34
C THR A 31 -19.99 6.24 -7.10
N PRO A 32 -20.39 5.83 -5.89
CA PRO A 32 -19.97 6.52 -4.67
C PRO A 32 -18.45 6.56 -4.63
N VAL A 33 -17.90 7.76 -4.49
CA VAL A 33 -16.46 8.00 -4.42
C VAL A 33 -16.06 8.01 -2.94
N SER A 34 -15.00 7.30 -2.60
CA SER A 34 -14.48 7.28 -1.24
C SER A 34 -13.85 8.63 -0.88
N VAL A 35 -14.10 9.11 0.35
CA VAL A 35 -13.49 10.34 0.89
C VAL A 35 -11.96 10.28 0.84
N SER A 36 -11.38 9.10 1.08
CA SER A 36 -9.94 8.88 0.93
C SER A 36 -9.45 9.19 -0.49
N TYR A 37 -10.19 8.76 -1.52
CA TYR A 37 -9.83 9.07 -2.91
C TYR A 37 -10.03 10.55 -3.26
N GLU A 38 -11.08 11.19 -2.75
CA GLU A 38 -11.23 12.64 -2.89
C GLU A 38 -10.04 13.40 -2.30
N ASN A 39 -9.51 12.96 -1.16
CA ASN A 39 -8.31 13.54 -0.56
C ASN A 39 -7.05 13.28 -1.41
N VAL A 40 -6.93 12.12 -2.06
CA VAL A 40 -5.85 11.85 -3.02
C VAL A 40 -5.91 12.88 -4.15
N LEU A 41 -7.06 13.03 -4.81
CA LEU A 41 -7.23 13.97 -5.92
C LEU A 41 -7.07 15.42 -5.50
N LYS A 42 -7.52 15.78 -4.28
CA LYS A 42 -7.30 17.11 -3.72
C LYS A 42 -5.82 17.42 -3.59
N CYS A 43 -5.00 16.46 -3.19
CA CYS A 43 -3.57 16.69 -2.99
C CYS A 43 -2.75 16.58 -4.27
N PHE A 44 -3.04 15.59 -5.10
CA PHE A 44 -2.34 15.28 -6.34
C PHE A 44 -3.35 14.81 -7.40
N PRO A 45 -3.99 15.74 -8.14
CA PRO A 45 -4.97 15.42 -9.17
C PRO A 45 -4.45 14.47 -10.26
N GLU A 46 -3.13 14.45 -10.48
CA GLU A 46 -2.45 13.62 -11.46
C GLU A 46 -2.52 12.11 -11.14
N LEU A 47 -2.88 11.75 -9.90
CA LEU A 47 -3.05 10.38 -9.42
C LEU A 47 -4.46 9.82 -9.68
N LYS A 48 -5.26 10.50 -10.51
CA LYS A 48 -6.60 10.03 -10.87
C LYS A 48 -6.55 8.66 -11.56
N ASP A 49 -7.28 7.71 -11.00
CA ASP A 49 -7.49 6.36 -11.52
C ASP A 49 -8.84 5.82 -10.99
N ASP A 50 -9.72 5.43 -11.91
CA ASP A 50 -11.08 5.01 -11.58
C ASP A 50 -11.12 3.73 -10.71
N ALA A 51 -10.08 2.89 -10.77
CA ALA A 51 -9.98 1.70 -9.92
C ALA A 51 -9.79 2.04 -8.43
N LEU A 52 -9.34 3.26 -8.11
CA LEU A 52 -9.19 3.75 -6.74
C LEU A 52 -10.44 4.47 -6.21
N ALA A 53 -11.39 4.81 -7.08
CA ALA A 53 -12.49 5.72 -6.74
C ALA A 53 -13.36 5.20 -5.59
N PHE A 54 -13.78 3.93 -5.67
CA PHE A 54 -14.64 3.32 -4.65
C PHE A 54 -13.85 2.88 -3.41
N LYS A 55 -12.64 2.34 -3.59
CA LYS A 55 -11.78 1.88 -2.50
C LYS A 55 -10.32 2.08 -2.90
N VAL A 56 -9.64 2.96 -2.16
CA VAL A 56 -8.21 3.16 -2.35
C VAL A 56 -7.46 1.85 -2.08
N ASN A 57 -6.53 1.51 -2.96
CA ASN A 57 -5.55 0.45 -2.80
C ASN A 57 -4.15 1.10 -2.78
N LEU A 58 -3.41 0.96 -1.68
CA LEU A 58 -2.12 1.63 -1.50
C LEU A 58 -1.04 1.12 -2.45
N THR A 59 -1.06 -0.16 -2.81
CA THR A 59 -0.11 -0.72 -3.78
C THR A 59 -0.34 -0.10 -5.16
N LYS A 60 -1.60 -0.06 -5.61
CA LYS A 60 -1.97 0.56 -6.88
C LYS A 60 -1.72 2.07 -6.88
N LEU A 61 -2.03 2.76 -5.77
CA LEU A 61 -1.74 4.19 -5.62
C LEU A 61 -0.23 4.45 -5.74
N LYS A 62 0.62 3.61 -5.13
CA LYS A 62 2.07 3.71 -5.27
C LYS A 62 2.50 3.52 -6.72
N GLU A 63 1.97 2.51 -7.41
CA GLU A 63 2.28 2.24 -8.83
C GLU A 63 1.97 3.47 -9.70
N ILE A 64 0.76 4.03 -9.60
CA ILE A 64 0.35 5.22 -10.35
C ILE A 64 1.28 6.40 -10.00
N ALA A 65 1.61 6.58 -8.73
CA ALA A 65 2.50 7.66 -8.31
C ALA A 65 3.95 7.47 -8.77
N ASP A 66 4.44 6.24 -8.91
CA ASP A 66 5.76 5.96 -9.48
C ASP A 66 5.76 6.18 -11.01
N ASP A 67 4.66 5.91 -11.70
CA ASP A 67 4.49 6.19 -13.12
C ASP A 67 4.43 7.70 -13.40
N LYS A 68 3.69 8.46 -12.58
CA LYS A 68 3.55 9.92 -12.72
C LYS A 68 4.77 10.68 -12.23
N PHE A 69 5.35 10.21 -11.13
CA PHE A 69 6.47 10.86 -10.47
C PHE A 69 7.61 9.84 -10.34
N VAL A 70 8.37 9.66 -11.42
CA VAL A 70 9.44 8.66 -11.52
C VAL A 70 10.39 8.73 -10.32
N THR A 71 10.68 7.60 -9.70
CA THR A 71 11.63 7.54 -8.57
C THR A 71 13.07 7.58 -9.08
N ILE A 72 13.84 8.60 -8.68
CA ILE A 72 15.26 8.75 -9.01
C ILE A 72 16.12 7.87 -8.10
N ARG A 73 15.77 7.82 -6.81
CA ARG A 73 16.52 7.08 -5.80
C ARG A 73 15.55 6.50 -4.78
N SER A 74 15.71 5.22 -4.47
CA SER A 74 15.03 4.58 -3.34
C SER A 74 16.03 4.25 -2.24
N GLN A 75 15.72 4.64 -1.01
CA GLN A 75 16.51 4.33 0.18
C GLN A 75 15.68 3.48 1.14
N LEU A 76 16.14 2.26 1.42
CA LEU A 76 15.65 1.48 2.56
C LEU A 76 16.08 2.18 3.85
N ARG A 77 15.12 2.48 4.73
CA ARG A 77 15.32 3.16 6.02
C ARG A 77 15.30 2.19 7.18
N GLN A 78 14.37 1.23 7.13
CA GLN A 78 14.21 0.24 8.18
C GLN A 78 13.62 -1.05 7.63
N ARG A 79 14.02 -2.18 8.19
CA ARG A 79 13.30 -3.45 8.12
C ARG A 79 12.93 -3.86 9.54
N LYS A 80 11.68 -4.22 9.80
CA LYS A 80 11.21 -4.76 11.09
C LYS A 80 10.53 -6.10 10.83
N VAL A 81 11.11 -7.16 11.35
CA VAL A 81 10.53 -8.51 11.32
C VAL A 81 9.92 -8.78 12.68
N ASN A 82 8.62 -9.09 12.70
CA ASN A 82 7.99 -9.67 13.87
C ASN A 82 7.87 -11.18 13.66
N TYR A 83 8.35 -11.96 14.62
CA TYR A 83 8.42 -13.41 14.49
C TYR A 83 8.25 -14.09 15.86
N LEU A 84 7.86 -15.36 15.83
CA LEU A 84 7.95 -16.25 16.98
C LEU A 84 9.31 -16.97 16.92
N ASN A 85 10.07 -16.96 18.00
CA ASN A 85 11.30 -17.75 18.09
C ASN A 85 11.01 -19.25 18.30
N ALA A 86 12.06 -20.07 18.44
CA ALA A 86 11.92 -21.51 18.67
C ALA A 86 11.12 -21.85 19.95
N ASP A 87 11.20 -20.98 20.95
CA ASP A 87 10.49 -21.10 22.22
C ASP A 87 9.07 -20.51 22.19
N LYS A 88 8.60 -20.08 21.00
CA LYS A 88 7.30 -19.44 20.74
C LYS A 88 7.10 -18.10 21.44
N GLU A 89 8.19 -17.42 21.79
CA GLU A 89 8.16 -16.05 22.29
C GLU A 89 8.04 -15.07 21.11
N GLU A 90 7.26 -14.00 21.29
CA GLU A 90 7.15 -12.93 20.31
C GLU A 90 8.39 -12.04 20.33
N MET A 91 8.96 -11.84 19.14
CA MET A 91 10.21 -11.12 18.96
C MET A 91 10.07 -10.06 17.87
N ASN A 92 10.82 -8.98 18.01
CA ASN A 92 11.09 -8.01 16.96
C ASN A 92 12.57 -8.04 16.60
N LEU A 93 12.88 -8.23 15.32
CA LEU A 93 14.19 -7.96 14.74
C LEU A 93 14.09 -6.67 13.93
N ILE A 94 14.88 -5.66 14.26
CA ILE A 94 14.83 -4.35 13.61
C ILE A 94 16.22 -4.04 13.04
N LEU A 95 16.27 -3.79 11.73
CA LEU A 95 17.44 -3.27 11.02
C LEU A 95 17.17 -1.82 10.64
N LYS A 96 17.96 -0.89 11.17
CA LYS A 96 17.92 0.53 10.80
C LYS A 96 19.08 0.85 9.86
N TYR A 97 18.77 1.48 8.74
CA TYR A 97 19.73 1.82 7.69
C TYR A 97 19.97 3.33 7.73
N GLN A 98 21.20 3.71 8.06
CA GLN A 98 21.65 5.10 8.12
C GLN A 98 22.63 5.36 6.99
N GLN A 99 22.34 6.37 6.17
CA GLN A 99 23.29 6.84 5.17
C GLN A 99 24.33 7.71 5.86
N VAL A 100 25.59 7.25 5.93
CA VAL A 100 26.68 8.02 6.55
C VAL A 100 27.34 8.93 5.51
N SER A 101 27.45 8.47 4.27
CA SER A 101 27.92 9.26 3.12
C SER A 101 27.29 8.72 1.84
N LEU A 102 27.50 9.37 0.69
CA LEU A 102 26.95 8.90 -0.60
C LEU A 102 27.27 7.42 -0.91
N LYS A 103 28.46 6.93 -0.50
CA LYS A 103 28.93 5.57 -0.77
C LYS A 103 28.89 4.63 0.43
N LYS A 104 28.62 5.14 1.64
CA LYS A 104 28.69 4.35 2.87
C LYS A 104 27.37 4.35 3.62
N GLN A 105 26.89 3.14 3.89
CA GLN A 105 25.75 2.90 4.77
C GLN A 105 26.21 2.23 6.05
N LYS A 106 25.53 2.59 7.14
CA LYS A 106 25.63 1.91 8.43
C LYS A 106 24.31 1.21 8.68
N VAL A 107 24.37 -0.05 9.09
CA VAL A 107 23.21 -0.83 9.51
C VAL A 107 23.32 -1.05 11.01
N GLU A 108 22.24 -0.79 11.73
CA GLU A 108 22.13 -1.09 13.15
C GLU A 108 21.04 -2.13 13.36
N LEU A 109 21.39 -3.24 14.02
CA LEU A 109 20.48 -4.28 14.45
C LEU A 109 20.12 -4.07 15.92
N SER A 110 18.83 -4.19 16.21
CA SER A 110 18.30 -4.38 17.56
C SER A 110 17.32 -5.56 17.54
N VAL A 111 17.38 -6.39 18.58
CA VAL A 111 16.42 -7.48 18.80
C VAL A 111 15.70 -7.23 20.10
N GLN A 112 14.39 -7.42 20.12
CA GLN A 112 13.55 -7.18 21.29
C GLN A 112 12.60 -8.36 21.50
N THR A 113 12.37 -8.75 22.74
CA THR A 113 11.26 -9.62 23.14
C THR A 113 10.03 -8.77 23.41
N ILE A 114 8.85 -9.29 23.06
CA ILE A 114 7.55 -8.71 23.34
C ILE A 114 6.88 -9.58 24.41
N ALA A 115 6.67 -9.02 25.59
CA ALA A 115 5.90 -9.68 26.64
C ALA A 115 4.40 -9.67 26.32
N HIS A 116 3.61 -10.49 27.02
CA HIS A 116 2.17 -10.63 26.79
C HIS A 116 1.37 -9.33 26.99
N ASP A 117 1.87 -8.39 27.78
CA ASP A 117 1.30 -7.05 28.00
C ASP A 117 1.78 -6.00 26.98
N GLY A 118 2.60 -6.42 26.00
CA GLY A 118 3.19 -5.56 24.98
C GLY A 118 4.49 -4.86 25.41
N VAL A 119 5.01 -5.12 26.61
CA VAL A 119 6.28 -4.53 27.06
C VAL A 119 7.44 -5.05 26.21
N LEU A 120 8.26 -4.12 25.72
CA LEU A 120 9.42 -4.41 24.88
C LEU A 120 10.70 -4.47 25.70
N THR A 121 11.42 -5.60 25.62
CA THR A 121 12.73 -5.77 26.28
C THR A 121 13.81 -5.97 25.24
N GLU A 122 14.84 -5.12 25.21
CA GLU A 122 15.95 -5.23 24.25
C GLU A 122 16.95 -6.33 24.65
N LEU A 123 17.29 -7.21 23.72
CA LEU A 123 18.33 -8.22 23.90
C LEU A 123 19.71 -7.56 23.81
N ALA A 124 20.59 -7.91 24.74
CA ALA A 124 21.98 -7.47 24.70
C ALA A 124 22.70 -8.10 23.50
N LEU A 125 23.12 -7.28 22.55
CA LEU A 125 23.88 -7.69 21.38
C LEU A 125 25.36 -7.32 21.51
N THR A 126 26.23 -8.20 21.03
CA THR A 126 27.65 -7.87 20.88
C THR A 126 27.84 -6.82 19.78
N LYS A 127 28.99 -6.12 19.78
CA LYS A 127 29.27 -5.04 18.81
C LYS A 127 29.15 -5.49 17.35
N ASN A 128 29.63 -6.69 17.02
CA ASN A 128 29.58 -7.29 15.69
C ASN A 128 28.18 -7.78 15.29
N GLN A 129 27.30 -8.05 16.25
CA GLN A 129 25.88 -8.30 15.99
C GLN A 129 25.13 -6.99 15.77
N ARG A 130 25.44 -5.96 16.56
CA ARG A 130 24.71 -4.68 16.53
C ARG A 130 25.01 -3.82 15.31
N THR A 131 26.28 -3.67 14.92
CA THR A 131 26.68 -2.73 13.86
C THR A 131 27.19 -3.47 12.62
N ASN A 132 26.57 -3.18 11.47
CA ASN A 132 26.83 -3.85 10.19
C ASN A 132 26.88 -5.38 10.32
N PRO A 133 25.83 -6.01 10.89
CA PRO A 133 25.80 -7.46 11.03
C PRO A 133 25.93 -8.16 9.68
N LYS A 134 26.63 -9.29 9.68
CA LYS A 134 26.62 -10.22 8.54
C LYS A 134 25.22 -10.85 8.40
N GLN A 135 24.87 -11.25 7.18
CA GLN A 135 23.58 -11.90 6.90
C GLN A 135 23.37 -13.16 7.74
N GLU A 136 24.42 -13.94 7.99
CA GLU A 136 24.38 -15.13 8.86
C GLU A 136 23.91 -14.81 10.28
N ILE A 137 24.36 -13.69 10.85
CA ILE A 137 23.95 -13.25 12.18
C ILE A 137 22.44 -12.96 12.20
N ILE A 138 21.95 -12.27 11.17
CA ILE A 138 20.52 -11.95 11.03
C ILE A 138 19.70 -13.24 10.88
N ASN A 139 20.17 -14.17 10.04
CA ASN A 139 19.49 -15.43 9.79
C ASN A 139 19.42 -16.30 11.05
N ASN A 140 20.44 -16.28 11.91
CA ASN A 140 20.44 -17.06 13.15
C ASN A 140 19.33 -16.63 14.11
N PHE A 141 18.95 -15.35 14.16
CA PHE A 141 17.81 -14.89 14.96
C PHE A 141 16.47 -15.38 14.40
N LEU A 142 16.39 -15.57 13.09
CA LEU A 142 15.16 -15.99 12.41
C LEU A 142 15.10 -17.52 12.19
N LEU A 143 16.16 -18.24 12.56
CA LEU A 143 16.28 -19.68 12.35
C LEU A 143 15.23 -20.41 13.19
N ASN A 144 14.50 -21.34 12.57
CA ASN A 144 13.42 -22.12 13.19
C ASN A 144 12.27 -21.26 13.77
N GLY A 145 12.22 -19.97 13.43
CA GLY A 145 11.16 -19.06 13.83
C GLY A 145 10.01 -19.02 12.81
N THR A 146 8.84 -18.56 13.27
CA THR A 146 7.69 -18.28 12.40
C THR A 146 7.56 -16.78 12.20
N ILE A 147 7.83 -16.29 10.99
CA ILE A 147 7.66 -14.87 10.66
C ILE A 147 6.17 -14.52 10.58
N LYS A 148 5.75 -13.54 11.38
CA LYS A 148 4.37 -13.01 11.41
C LYS A 148 4.22 -11.79 10.52
N SER A 149 5.22 -10.92 10.48
CA SER A 149 5.28 -9.78 9.55
C SER A 149 6.73 -9.42 9.20
N ASP A 150 6.93 -8.85 8.01
CA ASP A 150 8.22 -8.35 7.55
C ASP A 150 8.01 -6.98 6.91
N VAL A 151 8.17 -5.93 7.72
CA VAL A 151 7.86 -4.55 7.36
C VAL A 151 9.11 -3.81 6.91
N TYR A 152 9.12 -3.36 5.66
CA TYR A 152 10.17 -2.54 5.08
C TYR A 152 9.69 -1.10 4.93
N SER A 153 10.47 -0.14 5.42
CA SER A 153 10.22 1.30 5.29
C SER A 153 11.23 1.91 4.33
N TYR A 154 10.72 2.65 3.35
CA TYR A 154 11.50 3.28 2.30
C TYR A 154 11.27 4.79 2.24
N LEU A 155 12.27 5.47 1.67
CA LEU A 155 12.20 6.86 1.25
C LEU A 155 12.64 6.94 -0.22
N ASP A 156 11.70 7.27 -1.09
CA ASP A 156 11.90 7.52 -2.51
C ASP A 156 12.09 9.03 -2.73
N THR A 157 13.15 9.38 -3.45
CA THR A 157 13.37 10.74 -3.97
C THR A 157 12.91 10.79 -5.42
N LYS A 158 12.09 11.79 -5.75
CA LYS A 158 11.48 12.00 -7.06
C LYS A 158 11.93 13.37 -7.62
N PRO A 159 11.76 13.66 -8.92
CA PRO A 159 12.07 14.96 -9.51
C PRO A 159 11.34 16.12 -8.82
N ASN A 160 11.78 17.35 -9.10
CA ASN A 160 11.08 18.59 -8.69
C ASN A 160 10.86 18.72 -7.16
N GLY A 161 11.80 18.20 -6.36
CA GLY A 161 11.72 18.26 -4.90
C GLY A 161 10.56 17.46 -4.31
N MET A 162 10.07 16.44 -5.03
CA MET A 162 9.09 15.49 -4.52
C MET A 162 9.79 14.33 -3.79
N SER A 163 9.12 13.80 -2.78
CA SER A 163 9.56 12.60 -2.06
C SER A 163 8.35 11.76 -1.70
N ALA A 164 8.55 10.44 -1.66
CA ALA A 164 7.55 9.53 -1.14
C ALA A 164 8.16 8.68 -0.03
N SER A 165 7.45 8.50 1.08
CA SER A 165 7.80 7.50 2.08
C SER A 165 6.72 6.44 2.13
N TYR A 166 7.11 5.17 2.26
CA TYR A 166 6.13 4.09 2.27
C TYR A 166 6.61 2.91 3.10
N LYS A 167 5.65 2.13 3.58
CA LYS A 167 5.91 0.86 4.28
C LYS A 167 5.28 -0.28 3.50
N ARG A 168 6.03 -1.38 3.38
CA ARG A 168 5.54 -2.65 2.83
C ARG A 168 5.58 -3.72 3.90
N ASN A 169 4.49 -4.43 4.11
CA ASN A 169 4.50 -5.69 4.86
C ASN A 169 4.53 -6.84 3.84
N PHE A 170 5.62 -7.60 3.84
CA PHE A 170 5.95 -8.52 2.74
C PHE A 170 5.93 -7.79 1.38
N ARG A 171 4.88 -8.00 0.58
CA ARG A 171 4.73 -7.38 -0.75
C ARG A 171 3.70 -6.25 -0.78
N GLU A 172 2.85 -6.14 0.23
CA GLU A 172 1.72 -5.20 0.24
C GLU A 172 2.14 -3.86 0.83
N VAL A 173 1.77 -2.76 0.17
CA VAL A 173 1.95 -1.42 0.72
C VAL A 173 0.90 -1.18 1.80
N ILE A 174 1.33 -0.90 3.01
CA ILE A 174 0.46 -0.66 4.18
C ILE A 174 0.41 0.81 4.61
N GLU A 175 1.37 1.61 4.13
CA GLU A 175 1.42 3.05 4.35
C GLU A 175 2.10 3.70 3.15
N TYR A 176 1.58 4.82 2.69
CA TYR A 176 2.11 5.60 1.58
C TYR A 176 1.92 7.08 1.85
N ASN A 177 3.02 7.83 1.83
CA ASN A 177 3.04 9.28 1.94
C ASN A 177 3.74 9.86 0.70
N LEU A 178 3.16 10.92 0.14
CA LEU A 178 3.73 11.66 -0.97
C LEU A 178 3.76 13.14 -0.61
N GLU A 179 4.94 13.75 -0.76
CA GLU A 179 5.17 15.15 -0.53
C GLU A 179 5.75 15.80 -1.78
N GLY A 180 5.34 17.02 -2.07
CA GLY A 180 5.84 17.75 -3.23
C GLY A 180 5.89 19.25 -3.03
N SER A 181 7.01 19.85 -3.48
CA SER A 181 7.21 21.30 -3.46
C SER A 181 6.23 22.03 -4.38
N THR A 182 5.88 21.43 -5.52
CA THR A 182 4.99 22.00 -6.55
C THR A 182 3.59 22.30 -6.02
N HIS A 183 3.05 21.40 -5.19
CA HIS A 183 1.67 21.51 -4.69
C HIS A 183 1.58 22.11 -3.29
N LYS A 184 2.70 22.30 -2.59
CA LYS A 184 2.76 22.68 -1.16
C LYS A 184 1.78 21.87 -0.30
N ARG A 185 1.61 20.60 -0.65
CA ARG A 185 0.67 19.66 -0.05
C ARG A 185 1.36 18.33 0.20
N SER A 186 0.85 17.62 1.19
CA SER A 186 1.28 16.27 1.54
C SER A 186 0.06 15.37 1.60
N LEU A 187 0.17 14.24 0.91
CA LEU A 187 -0.78 13.14 0.95
C LEU A 187 -0.22 12.10 1.91
N SER A 188 -1.01 11.72 2.91
CA SER A 188 -0.66 10.66 3.85
C SER A 188 -1.77 9.62 3.88
N CYS A 189 -1.43 8.39 3.52
CA CYS A 189 -2.36 7.27 3.49
C CYS A 189 -1.85 6.09 4.32
N SER A 190 -2.71 5.52 5.17
CA SER A 190 -2.40 4.34 6.00
C SER A 190 -3.55 3.34 5.95
N ASN A 191 -3.22 2.06 6.11
CA ASN A 191 -4.21 1.00 6.31
C ASN A 191 -4.50 0.85 7.81
N GLU A 192 -5.67 1.32 8.24
CA GLU A 192 -6.13 1.24 9.63
C GLU A 192 -6.98 -0.02 9.86
N PRO A 193 -6.71 -0.85 10.89
CA PRO A 193 -7.35 -2.15 11.07
C PRO A 193 -8.89 -2.14 11.10
N GLN A 194 -9.50 -1.06 11.59
CA GLN A 194 -10.96 -0.95 11.74
C GLN A 194 -11.62 -0.07 10.68
N LEU A 195 -10.86 0.83 10.07
CA LEU A 195 -11.39 1.88 9.18
C LEU A 195 -10.99 1.66 7.71
N GLY A 196 -10.10 0.70 7.45
CA GLY A 196 -9.53 0.49 6.13
C GLY A 196 -8.52 1.58 5.75
N ILE A 197 -8.39 1.85 4.46
CA ILE A 197 -7.40 2.81 3.96
C ILE A 197 -7.92 4.23 4.12
N ILE A 198 -7.25 5.00 4.98
CA ILE A 198 -7.53 6.42 5.20
C ILE A 198 -6.45 7.24 4.51
N CYS A 199 -6.87 8.19 3.68
CA CYS A 199 -5.98 9.18 3.09
C CYS A 199 -6.35 10.58 3.57
N THR A 200 -5.32 11.35 3.95
CA THR A 200 -5.45 12.74 4.38
C THR A 200 -4.63 13.64 3.48
N CYS A 201 -5.17 14.83 3.20
CA CYS A 201 -4.51 15.84 2.41
C CYS A 201 -4.26 17.09 3.26
N SER A 202 -2.99 17.38 3.55
CA SER A 202 -2.58 18.52 4.38
C SER A 202 -1.82 19.55 3.55
N LYS A 203 -1.96 20.83 3.92
CA LYS A 203 -1.11 21.90 3.40
C LYS A 203 0.20 21.88 4.17
N LYS A 204 1.31 21.97 3.47
CA LYS A 204 2.62 22.15 4.09
C LYS A 204 2.73 23.62 4.51
N PRO A 205 3.09 23.91 5.78
CA PRO A 205 3.26 25.28 6.25
C PRO A 205 4.34 26.04 5.48
#